data_AF-A0A5M6C9V8-F1
#
_entry.id   AF-A0A5M6C9V8-F1
#
_cell.length_a   1.000
_cell.length_b   1.000
_cell.length_c   1.000
_cell.angle_alpha   90.00
_cell.angle_beta   90.00
_cell.angle_gamma   90.00
#
_symmetry.space_group_name_H-M   'P 1'
#
loop_
_entity.id
_entity.type
_entity.pdbx_description
1 polymer ?
#
loop_
_entity_poly.entity_id
_entity_poly.type
_entity_poly.pdbx_seq_one_letter_code
_entity_poly.pdbx_strand_id
1 'polypeptide(L)'
;MNKIYLVWNIFTAQFYVGSTTKEIKGRILDHFQKSAKKVDNKFHKAIENYGSQAFDYLWIDFTDTTDELAQKEAYYIEAYNALSAGYNSDRGGGFRKTIYKFEMNNIEPIATYDTLEEAGNSVNASRKTISNACLGSLKTAKGFLWSYTPEYPEVEDKRSKIVYQYGLDGLLLATFSTACEASKVLGIGLSSITRCCRGERKQTSGYKFCYK
;
A
#
# COMPACT_ATOMS: atom_id res chain seq x y z
N MET A 1 -1.64 13.64 -16.98
CA MET A 1 -1.26 14.18 -15.67
C MET A 1 -2.53 14.49 -14.86
N ASN A 2 -2.72 13.70 -13.82
CA ASN A 2 -3.81 13.81 -12.87
C ASN A 2 -3.50 14.93 -11.88
N LYS A 3 -4.52 15.53 -11.28
CA LYS A 3 -4.35 16.74 -10.47
C LYS A 3 -5.07 16.62 -9.13
N ILE A 4 -4.41 17.08 -8.08
CA ILE A 4 -4.97 17.28 -6.75
C ILE A 4 -5.18 18.77 -6.56
N TYR A 5 -6.35 19.16 -6.10
CA TYR A 5 -6.71 20.55 -5.81
C TYR A 5 -7.26 20.71 -4.40
N LEU A 6 -6.95 21.85 -3.82
CA LEU A 6 -7.55 22.35 -2.59
C LEU A 6 -8.62 23.38 -2.96
N VAL A 7 -9.77 23.30 -2.32
CA VAL A 7 -10.79 24.36 -2.32
C VAL A 7 -10.91 24.89 -0.90
N TRP A 8 -10.94 26.20 -0.72
CA TRP A 8 -11.19 26.80 0.59
C TRP A 8 -12.36 27.77 0.52
N ASN A 9 -13.15 27.78 1.59
CA ASN A 9 -14.20 28.77 1.76
C ASN A 9 -13.60 30.03 2.37
N ILE A 10 -13.74 31.16 1.67
CA ILE A 10 -13.12 32.44 2.06
C ILE A 10 -13.72 33.03 3.35
N PHE A 11 -14.91 32.59 3.75
CA PHE A 11 -15.60 33.07 4.95
C PHE A 11 -15.34 32.20 6.18
N THR A 12 -15.22 30.88 6.01
CA THR A 12 -15.10 29.94 7.12
C THR A 12 -13.68 29.42 7.33
N ALA A 13 -12.79 29.66 6.36
CA ALA A 13 -11.45 29.08 6.29
C ALA A 13 -11.42 27.54 6.30
N GLN A 14 -12.54 26.89 5.97
CA GLN A 14 -12.64 25.44 5.88
C GLN A 14 -12.22 24.94 4.50
N PHE A 15 -11.64 23.74 4.46
CA PHE A 15 -11.05 23.16 3.26
C PHE A 15 -11.84 21.97 2.70
N TYR A 16 -11.76 21.79 1.39
CA TYR A 16 -12.09 20.57 0.67
C TYR A 16 -10.88 20.17 -0.17
N VAL A 17 -10.48 18.91 -0.10
CA VAL A 17 -9.47 18.33 -0.99
C VAL A 17 -10.18 17.44 -2.00
N GLY A 18 -9.87 17.64 -3.27
CA GLY A 18 -10.37 16.79 -4.33
C GLY A 18 -9.28 16.45 -5.33
N SER A 19 -9.56 15.42 -6.11
CA SER A 19 -8.69 14.97 -7.19
C SER A 19 -9.47 14.86 -8.50
N THR A 20 -8.77 14.96 -9.63
CA THR A 20 -9.40 14.82 -10.94
C THR A 20 -8.42 14.41 -12.03
N THR A 21 -8.92 13.61 -12.96
CA THR A 21 -8.28 13.32 -14.26
C THR A 21 -8.82 14.22 -15.37
N LYS A 22 -9.86 15.02 -15.09
CA LYS A 22 -10.49 15.96 -16.02
C LYS A 22 -9.87 17.37 -15.89
N GLU A 23 -10.34 18.29 -16.71
CA GLU A 23 -10.10 19.72 -16.49
C GLU A 23 -10.84 20.24 -15.25
N ILE A 24 -10.21 21.17 -14.52
CA ILE A 24 -10.76 21.69 -13.24
C ILE A 24 -12.09 22.40 -13.42
N LYS A 25 -12.22 23.20 -14.48
CA LYS A 25 -13.47 23.92 -14.75
C LYS A 25 -14.63 22.94 -14.89
N GLY A 26 -14.41 21.85 -15.62
CA GLY A 26 -15.38 20.77 -15.74
C GLY A 26 -15.66 20.08 -14.40
N ARG A 27 -14.64 19.82 -13.59
CA ARG A 27 -14.82 19.19 -12.27
C ARG A 27 -15.56 20.08 -11.27
N ILE A 28 -15.25 21.37 -11.23
CA ILE A 28 -15.94 22.36 -10.37
C ILE A 28 -17.39 22.53 -10.82
N LEU A 29 -17.64 22.56 -12.14
CA LEU A 29 -19.00 22.56 -12.66
C LEU A 29 -19.77 21.30 -12.27
N ASP A 30 -19.14 20.11 -12.33
CA ASP A 30 -19.72 18.86 -11.85
C ASP A 30 -20.14 18.98 -10.36
N HIS A 31 -19.34 19.66 -9.51
CA HIS A 31 -19.69 19.90 -8.11
C HIS A 31 -20.91 20.81 -7.97
N PHE A 32 -20.97 21.92 -8.72
CA PHE A 32 -22.09 22.86 -8.68
C PHE A 32 -23.40 22.24 -9.20
N GLN A 33 -23.33 21.44 -10.25
CA GLN A 33 -24.50 20.74 -10.77
C GLN A 33 -25.02 19.68 -9.79
N LYS A 34 -24.13 19.03 -9.03
CA LYS A 34 -24.50 18.02 -8.04
C LYS A 34 -25.05 18.63 -6.75
N SER A 35 -24.58 19.81 -6.33
CA SER A 35 -25.16 20.50 -5.17
C SER A 35 -26.62 20.86 -5.39
N ALA A 36 -27.00 21.26 -6.60
CA ALA A 36 -28.39 21.51 -6.96
C ALA A 36 -29.31 20.28 -6.79
N LYS A 37 -28.75 19.06 -6.78
CA LYS A 37 -29.51 17.80 -6.64
C LYS A 37 -29.73 17.38 -5.18
N LYS A 38 -29.33 18.19 -4.19
CA LYS A 38 -29.48 17.92 -2.74
C LYS A 38 -28.94 16.56 -2.29
N VAL A 39 -27.83 16.14 -2.88
CA VAL A 39 -27.12 14.91 -2.47
C VAL A 39 -26.48 15.15 -1.10
N ASP A 40 -26.54 14.15 -0.22
CA ASP A 40 -25.96 14.25 1.13
C ASP A 40 -24.42 14.24 1.10
N ASN A 41 -23.84 15.42 0.92
CA ASN A 41 -22.39 15.64 0.89
C ASN A 41 -22.06 17.00 1.52
N LYS A 42 -21.08 17.04 2.43
CA LYS A 42 -20.73 18.26 3.19
C LYS A 42 -20.33 19.41 2.27
N PHE A 43 -19.51 19.13 1.26
CA PHE A 43 -19.05 20.15 0.31
C PHE A 43 -20.18 20.68 -0.57
N HIS A 44 -21.06 19.79 -1.05
CA HIS A 44 -22.22 20.21 -1.84
C HIS A 44 -23.19 21.07 -1.04
N LYS A 45 -23.44 20.73 0.23
CA LYS A 45 -24.23 21.56 1.16
C LYS A 45 -23.57 22.92 1.41
N ALA A 46 -22.24 22.97 1.53
CA ALA A 46 -21.52 24.23 1.69
C ALA A 46 -21.66 25.12 0.44
N ILE A 47 -21.57 24.54 -0.76
CA ILE A 47 -21.82 25.27 -2.01
C ILE A 47 -23.25 25.81 -2.06
N GLU A 48 -24.25 25.03 -1.64
CA GLU A 48 -25.65 25.47 -1.57
C GLU A 48 -25.83 26.64 -0.60
N ASN A 49 -25.18 26.58 0.57
CA ASN A 49 -25.34 27.57 1.63
C ASN A 49 -24.61 28.91 1.36
N TYR A 50 -23.41 28.86 0.79
CA TYR A 50 -22.56 30.05 0.62
C TYR A 50 -22.49 30.54 -0.83
N GLY A 51 -22.94 29.73 -1.79
CA GLY A 51 -22.79 30.00 -3.22
C GLY A 51 -21.38 29.69 -3.75
N SER A 52 -21.27 29.49 -5.05
CA SER A 52 -20.00 29.14 -5.71
C SER A 52 -18.92 30.21 -5.58
N GLN A 53 -19.30 31.49 -5.47
CA GLN A 53 -18.39 32.63 -5.32
C GLN A 53 -17.67 32.64 -3.96
N ALA A 54 -18.12 31.87 -2.98
CA ALA A 54 -17.48 31.76 -1.67
C ALA A 54 -16.25 30.84 -1.66
N PHE A 55 -15.95 30.18 -2.79
CA PHE A 55 -14.94 29.14 -2.87
C PHE A 55 -13.90 29.47 -3.92
N ASP A 56 -12.64 29.52 -3.49
CA ASP A 56 -11.48 29.55 -4.37
C ASP A 56 -10.77 28.20 -4.36
N TYR A 57 -9.94 27.97 -5.38
CA TYR A 57 -9.20 26.71 -5.54
C TYR A 57 -7.76 26.92 -5.98
N LEU A 58 -6.90 25.97 -5.60
CA LEU A 58 -5.48 25.94 -5.94
C LEU A 58 -5.04 24.51 -6.27
N TRP A 59 -4.15 24.37 -7.25
CA TRP A 59 -3.44 23.13 -7.50
C TRP A 59 -2.39 22.89 -6.44
N ILE A 60 -2.49 21.75 -5.75
CA ILE A 60 -1.54 21.42 -4.69
C ILE A 60 -0.58 20.30 -5.09
N ASP A 61 -0.96 19.44 -6.04
CA ASP A 61 -0.07 18.38 -6.52
C ASP A 61 -0.54 17.77 -7.85
N PHE A 62 0.35 17.03 -8.50
CA PHE A 62 0.18 16.33 -9.77
C PHE A 62 0.69 14.89 -9.66
N THR A 63 0.06 13.98 -10.41
CA THR A 63 0.49 12.58 -10.49
C THR A 63 0.34 12.03 -11.89
N ASP A 64 1.06 10.96 -12.18
CA ASP A 64 0.97 10.27 -13.47
C ASP A 64 0.00 9.09 -13.39
N THR A 65 -0.11 8.44 -12.23
CA THR A 65 -0.98 7.28 -12.02
C THR A 65 -2.21 7.62 -11.18
N THR A 66 -3.26 6.81 -11.28
CA THR A 66 -4.46 6.90 -10.45
C THR A 66 -4.24 6.41 -9.03
N ASP A 67 -3.28 5.50 -8.81
CA ASP A 67 -2.91 5.04 -7.47
C ASP A 67 -2.25 6.14 -6.67
N GLU A 68 -1.25 6.81 -7.26
CA GLU A 68 -0.65 8.00 -6.66
C GLU A 68 -1.71 9.08 -6.40
N LEU A 69 -2.65 9.27 -7.34
CA LEU A 69 -3.73 10.24 -7.18
C LEU A 69 -4.58 9.95 -5.94
N ALA A 70 -4.97 8.69 -5.74
CA ALA A 70 -5.74 8.26 -4.57
C ALA A 70 -4.93 8.36 -3.26
N GLN A 71 -3.66 7.96 -3.27
CA GLN A 71 -2.78 8.05 -2.10
C GLN A 71 -2.58 9.51 -1.68
N LYS A 72 -2.26 10.39 -2.64
CA LYS A 72 -2.09 11.82 -2.39
C LYS A 72 -3.38 12.50 -1.96
N GLU A 73 -4.52 12.16 -2.55
CA GLU A 73 -5.82 12.66 -2.09
C GLU A 73 -6.05 12.34 -0.61
N ALA A 74 -5.84 11.08 -0.19
CA ALA A 74 -5.98 10.69 1.21
C ALA A 74 -4.99 11.42 2.13
N TYR A 75 -3.73 11.52 1.71
CA TYR A 75 -2.68 12.26 2.43
C TYR A 75 -3.08 13.72 2.66
N TYR A 76 -3.52 14.44 1.61
CA TYR A 76 -3.88 15.84 1.75
C TYR A 76 -5.19 16.05 2.53
N ILE A 77 -6.17 15.15 2.43
CA ILE A 77 -7.37 15.22 3.29
C ILE A 77 -6.99 15.18 4.77
N GLU A 78 -6.03 14.32 5.13
CA GLU A 78 -5.49 14.24 6.48
C GLU A 78 -4.67 15.48 6.85
N ALA A 79 -3.72 15.88 6.00
CA ALA A 79 -2.83 17.01 6.25
C ALA A 79 -3.58 18.35 6.45
N TYR A 80 -4.67 18.57 5.72
CA TYR A 80 -5.53 19.75 5.86
C TYR A 80 -6.67 19.57 6.87
N ASN A 81 -6.74 18.43 7.56
CA ASN A 81 -7.84 18.06 8.46
C ASN A 81 -9.23 18.25 7.81
N ALA A 82 -9.32 18.02 6.50
CA ALA A 82 -10.48 18.38 5.69
C ALA A 82 -11.69 17.46 5.95
N LEU A 83 -11.48 16.31 6.58
CA LEU A 83 -12.55 15.40 6.99
C LEU A 83 -13.28 15.86 8.26
N SER A 84 -12.52 16.22 9.30
CA SER A 84 -13.08 16.58 10.61
C SER A 84 -13.43 18.06 10.69
N ALA A 85 -12.57 18.95 10.19
CA ALA A 85 -12.74 20.40 10.25
C ALA A 85 -13.17 21.03 8.92
N GLY A 86 -13.18 20.24 7.84
CA GLY A 86 -13.51 20.72 6.49
C GLY A 86 -14.76 20.07 5.89
N TYR A 87 -14.77 20.02 4.55
CA TYR A 87 -15.90 19.61 3.74
C TYR A 87 -15.76 18.23 3.08
N ASN A 88 -14.67 17.49 3.31
CA ASN A 88 -14.59 16.10 2.86
C ASN A 88 -15.54 15.23 3.68
N SER A 89 -16.31 14.37 2.99
CA SER A 89 -17.25 13.44 3.64
C SER A 89 -16.60 12.09 3.96
N ASP A 90 -15.48 11.76 3.35
CA ASP A 90 -14.70 10.54 3.55
C ASP A 90 -13.20 10.84 3.52
N ARG A 91 -12.38 9.79 3.72
CA ARG A 91 -10.91 9.87 3.72
C ARG A 91 -10.30 9.93 2.30
N GLY A 92 -11.12 10.08 1.25
CA GLY A 92 -10.68 9.98 -0.13
C GLY A 92 -10.35 8.55 -0.56
N GLY A 93 -9.64 8.44 -1.68
CA GLY A 93 -9.21 7.15 -2.22
C GLY A 93 -10.32 6.42 -2.97
N GLY A 94 -11.28 7.17 -3.52
CA GLY A 94 -12.40 6.64 -4.31
C GLY A 94 -12.01 6.10 -5.70
N PHE A 95 -10.72 6.12 -6.05
CA PHE A 95 -10.23 5.50 -7.27
C PHE A 95 -9.96 4.02 -7.04
N ARG A 96 -10.02 3.25 -8.13
CA ARG A 96 -9.58 1.86 -8.11
C ARG A 96 -8.10 1.83 -7.73
N LYS A 97 -7.77 1.06 -6.70
CA LYS A 97 -6.41 0.83 -6.25
C LYS A 97 -5.88 -0.40 -6.95
N THR A 98 -4.72 -0.31 -7.57
CA THR A 98 -4.00 -1.49 -8.05
C THR A 98 -3.58 -2.36 -6.87
N ILE A 99 -3.74 -3.67 -7.04
CA ILE A 99 -3.38 -4.68 -6.06
C ILE A 99 -2.08 -5.33 -6.53
N TYR A 100 -1.03 -5.20 -5.73
CA TYR A 100 0.28 -5.76 -6.01
C TYR A 100 0.44 -7.08 -5.28
N LYS A 101 0.93 -8.10 -5.98
CA LYS A 101 1.25 -9.42 -5.44
C LYS A 101 2.77 -9.59 -5.42
N PHE A 102 3.30 -10.03 -4.29
CA PHE A 102 4.74 -10.28 -4.13
C PHE A 102 5.00 -11.71 -3.69
N GLU A 103 6.15 -12.24 -4.11
CA GLU A 103 6.73 -13.42 -3.49
C GLU A 103 7.49 -13.03 -2.21
N MET A 104 7.56 -13.94 -1.23
CA MET A 104 8.36 -13.71 -0.02
C MET A 104 9.83 -13.45 -0.38
N ASN A 105 10.41 -12.37 0.18
CA ASN A 105 11.75 -11.85 -0.09
C ASN A 105 12.01 -11.37 -1.53
N ASN A 106 11.00 -11.30 -2.40
CA ASN A 106 11.13 -10.60 -3.68
C ASN A 106 10.57 -9.19 -3.54
N ILE A 107 11.46 -8.20 -3.58
CA ILE A 107 11.12 -6.78 -3.38
C ILE A 107 10.19 -6.30 -4.49
N GLU A 108 10.34 -6.83 -5.70
CA GLU A 108 9.54 -6.43 -6.85
C GLU A 108 8.20 -7.19 -6.90
N PRO A 109 7.10 -6.52 -7.26
CA PRO A 109 5.82 -7.17 -7.53
C PRO A 109 5.97 -8.22 -8.64
N ILE A 110 5.41 -9.41 -8.42
CA ILE A 110 5.37 -10.49 -9.42
C ILE A 110 4.09 -10.45 -10.27
N ALA A 111 3.07 -9.71 -9.84
CA ALA A 111 1.85 -9.46 -10.59
C ALA A 111 1.09 -8.26 -10.02
N THR A 112 0.24 -7.65 -10.86
CA THR A 112 -0.69 -6.59 -10.49
C THR A 112 -2.10 -6.92 -10.96
N TYR A 113 -3.11 -6.42 -10.25
CA TYR A 113 -4.52 -6.64 -10.56
C TYR A 113 -5.33 -5.35 -10.36
N ASP A 114 -6.37 -5.16 -11.16
CA ASP A 114 -7.24 -3.98 -11.06
C ASP A 114 -8.36 -4.17 -10.04
N THR A 115 -8.66 -5.43 -9.70
CA THR A 115 -9.70 -5.78 -8.73
C THR A 115 -9.26 -6.85 -7.74
N LEU A 116 -9.81 -6.77 -6.53
CA LEU A 116 -9.62 -7.80 -5.50
C LEU A 116 -10.18 -9.18 -5.92
N GLU A 117 -11.12 -9.19 -6.86
CA GLU A 117 -11.72 -10.42 -7.39
C GLU A 117 -10.76 -11.15 -8.33
N GLU A 118 -10.15 -10.43 -9.28
CA GLU A 118 -9.08 -10.97 -10.14
C GLU A 118 -7.90 -11.47 -9.31
N ALA A 119 -7.44 -10.65 -8.35
CA ALA A 119 -6.37 -11.01 -7.43
C ALA A 119 -6.71 -12.29 -6.64
N GLY A 120 -7.94 -12.37 -6.11
CA GLY A 120 -8.41 -13.54 -5.37
C GLY A 120 -8.47 -14.79 -6.23
N ASN A 121 -9.05 -14.69 -7.43
CA ASN A 121 -9.17 -15.78 -8.38
C ASN A 121 -7.79 -16.34 -8.79
N SER A 122 -6.77 -15.47 -8.95
CA SER A 122 -5.40 -15.87 -9.30
C SER A 122 -4.74 -16.85 -8.31
N VAL A 123 -5.23 -16.90 -7.06
CA VAL A 123 -4.72 -17.77 -5.99
C VAL A 123 -5.81 -18.60 -5.32
N ASN A 124 -7.01 -18.64 -5.91
CA ASN A 124 -8.19 -19.30 -5.34
C ASN A 124 -8.48 -18.85 -3.88
N ALA A 125 -8.56 -17.53 -3.69
CA ALA A 125 -8.90 -16.88 -2.43
C ALA A 125 -10.08 -15.90 -2.60
N SER A 126 -10.79 -15.62 -1.51
CA SER A 126 -11.85 -14.61 -1.55
C SER A 126 -11.28 -13.19 -1.66
N ARG A 127 -12.04 -12.27 -2.26
CA ARG A 127 -11.70 -10.83 -2.29
C ARG A 127 -11.39 -10.26 -0.90
N LYS A 128 -12.07 -10.76 0.14
CA LYS A 128 -11.89 -10.31 1.53
C LYS A 128 -10.55 -10.77 2.10
N THR A 129 -10.11 -11.98 1.75
CA THR A 129 -8.80 -12.49 2.13
C THR A 129 -7.68 -11.63 1.55
N ILE A 130 -7.77 -11.27 0.27
CA ILE A 130 -6.79 -10.39 -0.38
C ILE A 130 -6.79 -9.01 0.28
N SER A 131 -7.97 -8.42 0.50
CA SER A 131 -8.07 -7.10 1.13
C SER A 131 -7.46 -7.09 2.54
N ASN A 132 -7.73 -8.10 3.35
CA ASN A 132 -7.14 -8.21 4.68
C ASN A 132 -5.61 -8.36 4.64
N ALA A 133 -5.07 -9.02 3.60
CA ALA A 133 -3.63 -9.13 3.40
C ALA A 133 -3.02 -7.78 2.99
N CYS A 134 -3.62 -7.06 2.04
CA CYS A 134 -3.20 -5.71 1.66
C CYS A 134 -3.24 -4.72 2.84
N LEU A 135 -4.18 -4.88 3.78
CA LEU A 135 -4.30 -4.04 4.97
C LEU A 135 -3.39 -4.48 6.14
N GLY A 136 -2.57 -5.53 5.95
CA GLY A 136 -1.70 -6.07 6.98
C GLY A 136 -2.42 -6.84 8.11
N SER A 137 -3.75 -6.97 8.05
CA SER A 137 -4.53 -7.78 9.00
C SER A 137 -4.23 -9.28 8.84
N LEU A 138 -3.83 -9.70 7.65
CA LEU A 138 -3.27 -11.02 7.37
C LEU A 138 -1.83 -10.86 6.88
N LYS A 139 -0.90 -11.64 7.45
CA LYS A 139 0.50 -11.62 7.02
C LYS A 139 0.66 -11.99 5.54
N THR A 140 -0.07 -13.01 5.10
CA THR A 140 -0.07 -13.50 3.73
C THR A 140 -1.47 -13.94 3.34
N ALA A 141 -1.74 -14.03 2.05
CA ALA A 141 -2.87 -14.78 1.52
C ALA A 141 -2.35 -15.80 0.51
N LYS A 142 -2.64 -17.09 0.78
CA LYS A 142 -2.25 -18.23 -0.05
C LYS A 142 -0.74 -18.28 -0.36
N GLY A 143 0.09 -17.90 0.62
CA GLY A 143 1.55 -17.94 0.52
C GLY A 143 2.18 -16.71 -0.14
N PHE A 144 1.38 -15.75 -0.61
CA PHE A 144 1.87 -14.50 -1.20
C PHE A 144 1.61 -13.30 -0.29
N LEU A 145 2.39 -12.26 -0.50
CA LEU A 145 2.18 -10.94 0.10
C LEU A 145 1.38 -10.08 -0.86
N TRP A 146 0.59 -9.17 -0.30
CA TRP A 146 -0.32 -8.33 -1.06
C TRP A 146 -0.25 -6.90 -0.55
N SER A 147 -0.28 -5.92 -1.45
CA SER A 147 -0.25 -4.49 -1.11
C SER A 147 -1.19 -3.69 -2.02
N TYR A 148 -1.60 -2.50 -1.55
CA TYR A 148 -2.21 -1.47 -2.39
C TYR A 148 -1.20 -0.44 -2.89
N THR A 149 0.08 -0.70 -2.65
CA THR A 149 1.20 0.16 -3.03
C THR A 149 2.28 -0.70 -3.69
N PRO A 150 3.12 -0.14 -4.59
CA PRO A 150 4.15 -0.90 -5.28
C PRO A 150 5.31 -1.31 -4.36
N GLU A 151 5.43 -0.71 -3.17
CA GLU A 151 6.47 -1.04 -2.21
C GLU A 151 6.25 -2.42 -1.57
N TYR A 152 7.36 -3.11 -1.30
CA TYR A 152 7.34 -4.39 -0.61
C TYR A 152 6.73 -4.25 0.79
N PRO A 153 5.69 -5.04 1.14
CA PRO A 153 5.08 -4.96 2.46
C PRO A 153 6.08 -5.25 3.58
N GLU A 154 6.09 -4.42 4.62
CA GLU A 154 6.87 -4.67 5.83
C GLU A 154 6.27 -5.84 6.62
N VAL A 155 6.67 -7.05 6.25
CA VAL A 155 6.31 -8.28 6.96
C VAL A 155 7.46 -8.72 7.84
N GLU A 156 7.47 -8.24 9.08
CA GLU A 156 8.34 -8.81 10.10
C GLU A 156 7.96 -10.27 10.34
N ASP A 157 8.89 -11.18 10.06
CA ASP A 157 8.85 -12.51 10.67
C ASP A 157 9.70 -12.52 11.92
N LYS A 158 9.07 -12.36 13.09
CA LYS A 158 9.77 -12.47 14.38
C LYS A 158 10.46 -13.82 14.60
N ARG A 159 10.16 -14.84 13.78
CA ARG A 159 10.86 -16.14 13.79
C ARG A 159 12.04 -16.17 12.82
N SER A 160 12.12 -15.23 11.88
CA SER A 160 13.27 -15.09 11.00
C SER A 160 14.49 -14.75 11.85
N LYS A 161 15.53 -15.56 11.67
CA LYS A 161 16.82 -15.38 12.30
C LYS A 161 17.86 -15.35 11.19
N ILE A 162 18.78 -14.39 11.29
CA ILE A 162 19.97 -14.33 10.46
C ILE A 162 20.71 -15.67 10.59
N VAL A 163 21.16 -16.20 9.46
CA VAL A 163 21.93 -17.44 9.38
C VAL A 163 23.33 -17.12 8.90
N TYR A 164 24.32 -17.56 9.67
CA TYR A 164 25.73 -17.48 9.30
C TYR A 164 26.19 -18.83 8.75
N GLN A 165 26.89 -18.81 7.61
CA GLN A 165 27.54 -19.98 7.02
C GLN A 165 29.04 -19.91 7.26
N TYR A 166 29.61 -20.99 7.77
CA TYR A 166 31.05 -21.12 7.98
C TYR A 166 31.62 -22.32 7.20
N GLY A 167 32.88 -22.18 6.79
CA GLY A 167 33.70 -23.32 6.39
C GLY A 167 33.98 -24.27 7.55
N LEU A 168 34.50 -25.46 7.25
CA LEU A 168 34.84 -26.43 8.29
C LEU A 168 36.02 -25.96 9.16
N ASP A 169 36.88 -25.13 8.57
CA ASP A 169 37.96 -24.37 9.19
C ASP A 169 37.47 -23.27 10.15
N GLY A 170 36.17 -22.96 10.15
CA GLY A 170 35.56 -21.93 11.01
C GLY A 170 35.58 -20.53 10.42
N LEU A 171 35.99 -20.35 9.16
CA LEU A 171 35.94 -19.05 8.48
C LEU A 171 34.50 -18.73 8.07
N LEU A 172 34.04 -17.50 8.33
CA LEU A 172 32.73 -17.02 7.89
C LEU A 172 32.73 -16.85 6.37
N LEU A 173 31.82 -17.54 5.68
CA LEU A 173 31.72 -17.52 4.22
C LEU A 173 30.59 -16.60 3.74
N ALA A 174 29.44 -16.62 4.43
CA ALA A 174 28.27 -15.83 4.04
C ALA A 174 27.34 -15.57 5.23
N THR A 175 26.54 -14.50 5.10
CA THR A 175 25.45 -14.18 6.03
C THR A 175 24.17 -14.07 5.22
N PHE A 176 23.12 -14.74 5.66
CA PHE A 176 21.81 -14.73 5.04
C PHE A 176 20.79 -14.14 6.00
N SER A 177 19.86 -13.35 5.49
CA SER A 177 18.77 -12.78 6.28
C SER A 177 17.86 -13.86 6.87
N THR A 178 17.73 -15.01 6.19
CA THR A 178 16.90 -16.14 6.63
C THR A 178 17.49 -17.51 6.26
N ALA A 179 17.05 -18.57 6.95
CA ALA A 179 17.40 -19.94 6.55
C ALA A 179 16.81 -20.36 5.19
N CYS A 180 15.69 -19.76 4.77
CA CYS A 180 15.06 -20.02 3.48
C CYS A 180 15.91 -19.45 2.34
N GLU A 181 16.43 -18.23 2.51
CA GLU A 181 17.38 -17.61 1.59
C GLU A 181 18.63 -18.48 1.43
N ALA A 182 19.26 -18.89 2.55
CA ALA A 182 20.41 -19.79 2.53
C ALA A 182 20.10 -21.10 1.78
N SER A 183 18.91 -21.67 1.99
CA SER A 183 18.46 -22.89 1.32
C SER A 183 18.35 -22.71 -0.20
N LYS A 184 17.73 -21.62 -0.66
CA LYS A 184 17.57 -21.30 -2.08
C LYS A 184 18.93 -21.05 -2.75
N VAL A 185 19.77 -20.21 -2.16
CA VAL A 185 21.07 -19.80 -2.74
C VAL A 185 22.04 -20.97 -2.81
N LEU A 186 22.10 -21.80 -1.76
CA LEU A 186 23.06 -22.91 -1.67
C LEU A 186 22.52 -24.22 -2.25
N GLY A 187 21.23 -24.31 -2.58
CA GLY A 187 20.58 -25.55 -2.98
C GLY A 187 20.55 -26.63 -1.89
N ILE A 188 20.73 -26.24 -0.62
CA ILE A 188 20.74 -27.15 0.53
C ILE A 188 19.33 -27.18 1.13
N GLY A 189 18.81 -28.37 1.48
CA GLY A 189 17.49 -28.48 2.10
C GLY A 189 17.34 -27.64 3.38
N LEU A 190 16.24 -26.88 3.49
CA LEU A 190 15.94 -25.99 4.62
C LEU A 190 16.01 -26.69 5.98
N SER A 191 15.49 -27.92 6.07
CA SER A 191 15.54 -28.72 7.30
C SER A 191 16.97 -29.05 7.72
N SER A 192 17.89 -29.25 6.77
CA SER A 192 19.29 -29.52 7.05
C SER A 192 20.00 -28.29 7.61
N ILE A 193 19.79 -27.12 7.00
CA ILE A 193 20.35 -25.84 7.48
C ILE A 193 19.84 -25.54 8.88
N THR A 194 18.52 -25.56 9.09
CA THR A 194 17.90 -25.22 10.38
C THR A 194 18.31 -26.16 11.51
N ARG A 195 18.42 -27.48 11.26
CA ARG A 195 18.94 -28.44 12.24
C ARG A 195 20.42 -28.18 12.57
N CYS A 196 21.21 -27.75 11.59
CA CYS A 196 22.58 -27.32 11.85
C CYS A 196 22.61 -26.06 12.74
N CYS A 197 21.77 -25.06 12.43
CA CYS A 197 21.70 -23.83 13.23
C CYS A 197 21.27 -24.05 14.68
N ARG A 198 20.48 -25.09 14.96
CA ARG A 198 20.05 -25.48 16.32
C ARG A 198 21.06 -26.35 17.06
N GLY A 199 22.17 -26.72 16.44
CA GLY A 199 23.15 -27.65 17.01
C GLY A 199 22.72 -29.12 16.99
N GLU A 200 21.58 -29.46 16.40
CA GLU A 200 21.13 -30.85 16.22
C GLU A 200 21.97 -31.61 15.18
N ARG A 201 22.68 -30.88 14.32
CA ARG A 201 23.66 -31.39 13.36
C ARG A 201 24.93 -30.55 13.41
N LYS A 202 26.09 -31.21 13.31
CA LYS A 202 27.40 -30.51 13.31
C LYS A 202 27.68 -29.75 12.01
N GLN A 203 27.19 -30.27 10.88
CA GLN A 203 27.38 -29.68 9.54
C GLN A 203 26.31 -30.18 8.56
N THR A 204 26.17 -29.52 7.43
CA THR A 204 25.45 -30.03 6.25
C THR A 204 26.12 -29.55 4.96
N SER A 205 26.23 -30.44 3.98
CA SER A 205 26.85 -30.17 2.67
C SER A 205 28.25 -29.52 2.74
N GLY A 206 29.06 -29.91 3.73
CA GLY A 206 30.42 -29.38 3.92
C GLY A 206 30.50 -28.02 4.63
N TYR A 207 29.40 -27.49 5.15
CA TYR A 207 29.36 -26.20 5.85
C TYR A 207 28.75 -26.32 7.25
N LYS A 208 29.12 -25.39 8.13
CA LYS A 208 28.48 -25.18 9.43
C LYS A 208 27.53 -23.99 9.33
N PHE A 209 26.38 -24.09 9.98
CA PHE A 209 25.42 -23.00 10.06
C PHE A 209 25.05 -22.70 11.50
N CYS A 210 24.89 -21.43 11.86
CA CYS A 210 24.38 -21.01 13.16
C CYS A 210 23.40 -19.83 13.02
N TYR A 211 22.49 -19.69 13.99
CA TYR A 211 21.69 -18.47 14.11
C TYR A 211 22.50 -17.38 14.82
N LYS A 212 22.07 -16.12 14.64
CA LYS A 212 22.33 -15.06 15.62
C LYS A 212 21.55 -15.31 16.92
#